data_AF-A0A8D8DWG2-F1
#
_entry.id   AF-A0A8D8DWG2-F1
#
_cell.length_a   1.000
_cell.length_b   1.000
_cell.length_c   1.000
_cell.angle_alpha   90.00
_cell.angle_beta   90.00
_cell.angle_gamma   90.00
#
_symmetry.space_group_name_H-M   'P 1'
#
loop_
_entity.id
_entity.type
_entity.pdbx_description
1 polymer ?
#
loop_
_entity_poly.entity_id
_entity_poly.type
_entity_poly.pdbx_seq_one_letter_code
_entity_poly.pdbx_strand_id
1 'polypeptide(L)'
;MKGSLLVLLCSIVLVLDATHLEYDGWLNIELYHALDLHEPHKFTLRGNVSITSLNTGANSVSQEPLTAHERNLFRKLAEENRLYRLEAHVVESDGSRSKFLTSSKACALAKSQLTDVLWVSLDHAGSVTGITQSVNNGNYGDCRDLNNRDIDVLDEFNTDVYVKAMENAPIPDTASFIQKMEREREARERGETKDNRGFFAKYWMYIVPVVILVLISGATNPEAGGQR
;
A
#
# COMPACT_ATOMS: atom_id res chain seq x y z
N MET A 1 -8.09 -48.02 -8.56
CA MET A 1 -6.89 -47.47 -9.23
C MET A 1 -7.15 -46.24 -10.12
N LYS A 2 -8.34 -46.02 -10.71
CA LYS A 2 -8.61 -44.85 -11.58
C LYS A 2 -8.75 -43.50 -10.84
N GLY A 3 -9.24 -43.51 -9.59
CA GLY A 3 -9.39 -42.28 -8.78
C GLY A 3 -8.07 -41.68 -8.30
N SER A 4 -7.02 -42.50 -8.10
CA SER A 4 -5.73 -42.02 -7.61
C SER A 4 -4.95 -41.25 -8.68
N LEU A 5 -5.13 -41.59 -9.96
CA LEU A 5 -4.47 -40.93 -11.09
C LEU A 5 -5.04 -39.52 -11.32
N LEU A 6 -6.35 -39.35 -11.13
CA LEU A 6 -7.03 -38.06 -11.32
C LEU A 6 -6.65 -37.05 -10.22
N VAL A 7 -6.51 -37.53 -8.98
CA VAL A 7 -6.05 -36.70 -7.84
C VAL A 7 -4.59 -36.29 -8.03
N LEU A 8 -3.72 -37.20 -8.47
CA LEU A 8 -2.32 -36.88 -8.79
C LEU A 8 -2.20 -35.88 -9.95
N LEU A 9 -3.02 -36.00 -11.00
CA LEU A 9 -3.03 -35.04 -12.10
C LEU A 9 -3.49 -33.64 -11.63
N CYS A 10 -4.51 -33.58 -10.77
CA CYS A 10 -5.02 -32.32 -10.23
C CYS A 10 -3.99 -31.64 -9.30
N SER A 11 -3.27 -32.43 -8.48
CA SER A 11 -2.17 -31.93 -7.66
C SER A 11 -0.99 -31.41 -8.49
N ILE A 12 -0.71 -32.01 -9.65
CA ILE A 12 0.36 -31.53 -10.56
C ILE A 12 -0.07 -30.24 -11.27
N VAL A 13 -1.33 -30.11 -11.68
CA VAL A 13 -1.86 -28.87 -12.29
C VAL A 13 -1.86 -27.71 -11.29
N LEU A 14 -2.12 -27.96 -10.00
CA LEU A 14 -2.06 -26.92 -8.96
C LEU A 14 -0.63 -26.50 -8.57
N VAL A 15 0.39 -27.30 -8.89
CA VAL A 15 1.80 -26.97 -8.61
C VAL A 15 2.46 -26.20 -9.77
N LEU A 16 1.86 -26.22 -10.96
CA LEU A 16 2.41 -25.56 -12.16
C LEU A 16 2.17 -24.04 -12.22
N ASP A 17 1.26 -23.48 -11.42
CA ASP A 17 0.90 -22.05 -11.46
C ASP A 17 1.57 -21.17 -10.39
N ALA A 18 2.71 -21.59 -9.83
CA ALA A 18 3.42 -20.80 -8.82
C ALA A 18 4.93 -20.64 -9.06
N THR A 19 5.41 -20.76 -10.30
CA THR A 19 6.71 -20.18 -10.65
C THR A 19 6.48 -18.71 -10.98
N HIS A 20 6.53 -17.85 -9.97
CA HIS A 20 6.76 -16.43 -10.19
C HIS A 20 8.13 -16.36 -10.88
N LEU A 21 8.13 -16.14 -12.20
CA LEU A 21 9.36 -15.96 -12.96
C LEU A 21 9.99 -14.67 -12.43
N GLU A 22 10.97 -14.78 -11.54
CA GLU A 22 11.76 -13.64 -11.10
C GLU A 22 12.45 -13.07 -12.32
N TYR A 23 11.93 -11.95 -12.82
CA TYR A 23 12.52 -11.23 -13.94
C TYR A 23 13.77 -10.52 -13.43
N ASP A 24 14.93 -11.14 -13.61
CA ASP A 24 16.23 -10.46 -13.37
C ASP A 24 16.57 -9.60 -14.59
N GLY A 25 15.83 -8.50 -14.71
CA GLY A 25 16.07 -7.47 -15.72
C GLY A 25 17.20 -6.53 -15.33
N TRP A 26 17.79 -5.90 -16.33
CA TRP A 26 18.64 -4.72 -16.17
C TRP A 26 17.97 -3.54 -16.87
N LEU A 27 18.28 -2.33 -16.43
CA LEU A 27 17.84 -1.12 -17.13
C LEU A 27 18.95 -0.07 -17.13
N ASN A 28 18.98 0.73 -18.18
CA ASN A 28 19.86 1.88 -18.30
C ASN A 28 19.01 3.13 -18.48
N ILE A 29 19.28 4.17 -17.69
CA ILE A 29 18.57 5.44 -17.71
C ILE A 29 19.57 6.54 -18.03
N GLU A 30 19.43 7.16 -19.19
CA GLU A 30 20.14 8.40 -19.49
C GLU A 30 19.33 9.58 -18.95
N LEU A 31 19.97 10.37 -18.10
CA LEU A 31 19.36 11.56 -17.50
C LEU A 31 19.76 12.79 -18.29
N TYR A 32 18.77 13.56 -18.67
CA TYR A 32 18.92 14.86 -19.29
C TYR A 32 18.21 15.92 -18.46
N HIS A 33 18.70 17.16 -18.48
CA HIS A 33 18.09 18.25 -17.74
C HIS A 33 17.95 19.52 -18.56
N ALA A 34 17.00 20.38 -18.19
CA ALA A 34 16.85 21.70 -18.79
C ALA A 34 17.17 22.77 -17.75
N LEU A 35 18.24 23.52 -18.01
CA LEU A 35 18.75 24.60 -17.15
C LEU A 35 18.45 25.99 -17.70
N ASP A 36 18.17 26.10 -19.00
CA ASP A 36 17.95 27.39 -19.65
C ASP A 36 16.52 27.90 -19.41
N LEU A 37 16.42 29.12 -18.89
CA LEU A 37 15.17 29.82 -18.64
C LEU A 37 14.44 30.20 -19.94
N HIS A 38 15.18 30.57 -20.97
CA HIS A 38 14.66 31.04 -22.26
C HIS A 38 14.41 29.88 -23.22
N GLU A 39 15.15 28.78 -23.06
CA GLU A 39 14.99 27.54 -23.84
C GLU A 39 14.58 26.35 -22.94
N PRO A 40 13.37 26.35 -22.32
CA PRO A 40 12.98 25.35 -21.33
C PRO A 40 12.77 23.93 -21.88
N HIS A 41 12.89 23.75 -23.20
CA HIS A 41 12.80 22.47 -23.92
C HIS A 41 14.16 21.93 -24.36
N LYS A 42 15.24 22.67 -24.08
CA LYS A 42 16.59 22.25 -24.41
C LYS A 42 17.15 21.41 -23.28
N PHE A 43 17.24 20.11 -23.55
CA PHE A 43 17.74 19.12 -22.61
C PHE A 43 19.21 18.81 -22.93
N THR A 44 20.07 18.93 -21.92
CA THR A 44 21.50 18.56 -21.97
C THR A 44 21.76 17.34 -21.11
N LEU A 45 22.79 16.56 -21.43
CA LEU A 45 23.13 15.34 -20.70
C LEU A 45 23.55 15.70 -19.27
N ARG A 46 22.94 15.04 -18.27
CA ARG A 46 23.30 15.14 -16.85
C ARG A 46 24.18 13.96 -16.43
N GLY A 47 23.87 12.77 -16.93
CA GLY A 47 24.55 11.54 -16.57
C GLY A 47 23.76 10.29 -16.93
N ASN A 48 24.22 9.14 -16.46
CA ASN A 48 23.55 7.86 -16.61
C ASN A 48 23.33 7.18 -15.25
N VAL A 49 22.33 6.32 -15.23
CA VAL A 49 22.03 5.41 -14.11
C VAL A 49 21.89 4.03 -14.71
N SER A 50 22.72 3.10 -14.26
CA SER A 50 22.62 1.69 -14.63
C SER A 50 22.11 0.89 -13.45
N ILE A 51 21.01 0.17 -13.63
CA ILE A 51 20.44 -0.73 -12.63
C ILE A 51 20.72 -2.14 -13.11
N THR A 52 21.53 -2.85 -12.34
CA THR A 52 22.04 -4.17 -12.72
C THR A 52 21.06 -5.29 -12.41
N SER A 53 20.20 -5.10 -11.40
CA SER A 53 19.15 -6.05 -11.05
C SER A 53 17.93 -5.31 -10.49
N LEU A 54 16.77 -5.51 -11.11
CA LEU A 54 15.50 -4.91 -10.69
C LEU A 54 15.00 -5.44 -9.35
N ASN A 55 15.35 -6.69 -9.01
CA ASN A 55 14.90 -7.34 -7.77
C ASN A 55 15.62 -6.77 -6.53
N THR A 56 16.93 -6.58 -6.64
CA THR A 56 17.73 -6.01 -5.55
C THR A 56 17.75 -4.49 -5.55
N GLY A 57 17.41 -3.87 -6.69
CA GLY A 57 17.55 -2.44 -6.90
C GLY A 57 19.01 -1.97 -6.96
N ALA A 58 19.97 -2.89 -7.11
CA ALA A 58 21.39 -2.58 -7.21
C ALA A 58 21.64 -1.65 -8.40
N ASN A 59 22.27 -0.51 -8.14
CA ASN A 59 22.43 0.55 -9.12
C ASN A 59 23.80 1.23 -9.02
N SER A 60 24.21 1.83 -10.13
CA SER A 60 25.39 2.68 -10.24
C SER A 60 25.03 3.95 -10.98
N VAL A 61 25.44 5.09 -10.42
CA VAL A 61 25.17 6.42 -10.96
C VAL A 61 26.48 7.02 -11.45
N SER A 62 26.50 7.52 -12.69
CA SER A 62 27.63 8.28 -13.25
C SER A 62 27.11 9.61 -13.75
N GLN A 63 27.49 10.70 -13.11
CA GLN A 63 27.03 12.05 -13.45
C GLN A 63 28.22 12.94 -13.77
N GLU A 64 28.00 13.88 -14.68
CA GLU A 64 29.01 14.88 -15.03
C GLU A 64 28.89 16.10 -14.10
N PRO A 65 30.01 16.70 -13.66
CA PRO A 65 29.99 17.93 -12.88
C PRO A 65 29.42 19.07 -13.72
N LEU A 66 28.73 20.01 -13.05
CA LEU A 66 28.20 21.20 -13.70
C LEU A 66 29.34 22.11 -14.16
N THR A 67 29.31 22.47 -15.45
CA THR A 67 30.20 23.51 -15.96
C THR A 67 29.88 24.85 -15.29
N ALA A 68 30.86 25.77 -15.27
CA ALA A 68 30.63 27.12 -14.73
C ALA A 68 29.47 27.86 -15.43
N HIS A 69 29.23 27.57 -16.72
CA HIS A 69 28.10 28.13 -17.45
C HIS A 69 26.77 27.56 -16.97
N GLU A 70 26.66 26.24 -16.86
CA GLU A 70 25.45 25.56 -16.38
C GLU A 70 25.12 25.92 -14.94
N ARG A 71 26.14 26.07 -14.08
CA ARG A 71 25.98 26.54 -12.70
C ARG A 71 25.34 27.93 -12.66
N ASN A 72 25.74 28.83 -13.56
CA ASN A 72 25.15 30.16 -13.66
C ASN A 72 23.70 30.11 -14.18
N LEU A 73 23.38 29.20 -15.11
CA LEU A 73 21.99 29.00 -15.59
C LEU A 73 21.11 28.44 -14.47
N PHE A 74 21.58 27.41 -13.77
CA PHE A 74 20.89 26.82 -12.63
C PHE A 74 20.67 27.85 -11.50
N ARG A 75 21.69 28.69 -11.21
CA ARG A 75 21.57 29.81 -10.26
C ARG A 75 20.38 30.71 -10.60
N LYS A 76 20.31 31.22 -11.83
CA LYS A 76 19.21 32.09 -12.28
C LYS A 76 17.86 31.39 -12.16
N LEU A 77 17.81 30.11 -12.52
CA LEU A 77 16.59 29.30 -12.46
C LEU A 77 16.10 29.13 -11.01
N ALA A 78 17.02 28.97 -10.05
CA ALA A 78 16.72 28.92 -8.62
C ALA A 78 16.29 30.29 -8.05
N GLU A 79 16.98 31.38 -8.39
CA GLU A 79 16.67 32.75 -7.97
C GLU A 79 15.26 33.19 -8.43
N GLU A 80 14.87 32.80 -9.64
CA GLU A 80 13.53 33.09 -10.19
C GLU A 80 12.44 32.10 -9.72
N ASN A 81 12.73 31.21 -8.77
CA ASN A 81 11.78 30.22 -8.23
C ASN A 81 11.13 29.34 -9.33
N ARG A 82 11.90 28.98 -10.36
CA ARG A 82 11.45 28.17 -11.49
C ARG A 82 11.63 26.68 -11.22
N LEU A 83 11.07 25.88 -12.13
CA LEU A 83 11.14 24.42 -12.07
C LEU A 83 12.36 23.92 -12.82
N TYR A 84 13.19 23.14 -12.13
CA TYR A 84 14.18 22.28 -12.76
C TYR A 84 13.44 21.12 -13.42
N ARG A 85 13.74 20.85 -14.69
CA ARG A 85 13.11 19.77 -15.47
C ARG A 85 14.15 18.70 -15.77
N LEU A 86 13.77 17.46 -15.53
CA LEU A 86 14.58 16.29 -15.77
C LEU A 86 13.83 15.36 -16.73
N GLU A 87 14.49 14.98 -17.80
CA GLU A 87 14.02 13.98 -18.75
C GLU A 87 14.87 12.73 -18.60
N ALA A 88 14.23 11.58 -18.47
CA ALA A 88 14.87 10.29 -18.30
C ALA A 88 14.55 9.40 -19.50
N HIS A 89 15.58 8.99 -20.24
CA HIS A 89 15.46 8.05 -21.36
C HIS A 89 15.84 6.67 -20.86
N VAL A 90 14.86 5.78 -20.78
CA VAL A 90 15.04 4.44 -20.25
C VAL A 90 15.22 3.48 -21.42
N VAL A 91 16.20 2.60 -21.28
CA VAL A 91 16.42 1.44 -22.13
C VAL A 91 16.29 0.20 -21.25
N GLU A 92 15.24 -0.59 -21.50
CA GLU A 92 14.98 -1.84 -20.78
C GLU A 92 15.76 -3.01 -21.42
N SER A 93 15.83 -4.15 -20.72
CA SER A 93 16.55 -5.34 -21.16
C SER A 93 16.03 -5.96 -22.47
N ASP A 94 14.78 -5.70 -22.83
CA ASP A 94 14.18 -6.10 -24.11
C ASP A 94 14.55 -5.17 -25.28
N GLY A 95 15.26 -4.08 -25.00
CA GLY A 95 15.64 -3.05 -25.96
C GLY A 95 14.55 -2.00 -26.20
N SER A 96 13.42 -2.07 -25.49
CA SER A 96 12.38 -1.05 -25.53
C SER A 96 12.94 0.27 -24.98
N ARG A 97 12.41 1.38 -25.52
CA ARG A 97 12.84 2.73 -25.16
C ARG A 97 11.64 3.55 -24.75
N SER A 98 11.71 4.12 -23.56
CA SER A 98 10.67 4.98 -23.00
C SER A 98 11.28 6.28 -22.50
N LYS A 99 10.46 7.34 -22.45
CA LYS A 99 10.87 8.67 -22.02
C LYS A 99 9.94 9.17 -20.94
N PHE A 100 10.52 9.63 -19.84
CA PHE A 100 9.78 10.18 -18.71
C PHE A 100 10.24 11.60 -18.41
N LEU A 101 9.30 12.47 -18.07
CA LEU A 101 9.57 13.84 -17.69
C LEU A 101 9.16 14.05 -16.24
N THR A 102 10.06 14.62 -15.44
CA THR A 102 9.79 15.01 -14.06
C THR A 102 10.29 16.44 -13.83
N SER A 103 9.75 17.10 -12.81
CA SER A 103 10.11 18.47 -12.49
C SER A 103 10.09 18.72 -11.00
N SER A 104 11.08 19.43 -10.51
CA SER A 104 11.21 19.83 -9.11
C SER A 104 11.51 21.33 -9.03
N LYS A 105 11.30 21.93 -7.85
CA LYS A 105 11.69 23.34 -7.64
C LYS A 105 13.22 23.43 -7.67
N ALA A 106 13.77 24.22 -8.59
CA ALA A 106 15.22 24.35 -8.70
C ALA A 106 15.85 24.92 -7.44
N CYS A 107 15.14 25.83 -6.78
CA CYS A 107 15.60 26.37 -5.50
C CYS A 107 15.63 25.32 -4.38
N ALA A 108 14.72 24.34 -4.40
CA ALA A 108 14.75 23.25 -3.43
C ALA A 108 15.95 22.33 -3.69
N LEU A 109 16.26 22.07 -4.97
CA LEU A 109 17.42 21.29 -5.38
C LEU A 109 18.75 22.01 -5.08
N ALA A 110 18.77 23.35 -5.21
CA ALA A 110 19.92 24.16 -4.79
C ALA A 110 20.12 24.09 -3.27
N LYS A 111 19.04 24.23 -2.48
CA LYS A 111 19.10 24.13 -1.01
C LYS A 111 19.53 22.74 -0.53
N SER A 112 19.20 21.68 -1.26
CA SER A 112 19.66 20.32 -0.97
C SER A 112 21.07 20.02 -1.49
N GLN A 113 21.83 21.03 -1.94
CA GLN A 113 23.18 20.88 -2.50
C GLN A 113 23.22 19.87 -3.65
N LEU A 114 22.26 19.97 -4.59
CA LEU A 114 22.07 19.04 -5.71
C LEU A 114 21.84 17.58 -5.29
N THR A 115 21.46 17.33 -4.03
CA THR A 115 21.08 16.01 -3.56
C THR A 115 19.61 15.75 -3.88
N ASP A 116 19.36 14.68 -4.62
CA ASP A 116 18.03 14.24 -5.03
C ASP A 116 17.88 12.72 -4.95
N VAL A 117 16.63 12.27 -4.92
CA VAL A 117 16.28 10.86 -4.92
C VAL A 117 15.42 10.56 -6.15
N LEU A 118 15.89 9.65 -6.99
CA LEU A 118 15.23 9.18 -8.20
C LEU A 118 14.50 7.86 -7.94
N TRP A 119 13.18 7.89 -8.04
CA TRP A 119 12.32 6.72 -7.90
C TRP A 119 11.98 6.14 -9.26
N VAL A 120 12.34 4.89 -9.47
CA VAL A 120 11.99 4.11 -10.67
C VAL A 120 10.85 3.17 -10.30
N SER A 121 9.66 3.42 -10.83
CA SER A 121 8.48 2.58 -10.56
C SER A 121 8.32 1.55 -11.66
N LEU A 122 8.21 0.28 -11.28
CA LEU A 122 8.03 -0.84 -12.19
C LEU A 122 6.59 -1.35 -12.15
N ASP A 123 6.14 -2.00 -13.22
CA ASP A 123 4.93 -2.80 -13.21
C ASP A 123 5.17 -4.22 -12.67
N HIS A 124 4.15 -5.08 -12.76
CA HIS A 124 4.20 -6.49 -12.36
C HIS A 124 5.07 -7.35 -13.29
N ALA A 125 5.36 -6.89 -14.51
CA ALA A 125 6.21 -7.57 -15.47
C ALA A 125 7.68 -7.10 -15.39
N GLY A 126 7.97 -6.04 -14.64
CA GLY A 126 9.29 -5.43 -14.51
C GLY A 126 9.57 -4.28 -15.47
N SER A 127 8.57 -3.83 -16.25
CA SER A 127 8.70 -2.68 -17.15
C SER A 127 8.51 -1.36 -16.42
N VAL A 128 9.19 -0.30 -16.87
CA VAL A 128 9.17 1.00 -16.19
C VAL A 128 7.85 1.72 -16.48
N THR A 129 7.11 2.05 -15.43
CA THR A 129 5.83 2.78 -15.53
C THR A 129 5.99 4.27 -15.22
N GLY A 130 7.02 4.65 -14.46
CA GLY A 130 7.24 6.04 -14.12
C GLY A 130 8.60 6.30 -13.46
N ILE A 131 9.10 7.51 -13.69
CA ILE A 131 10.30 8.04 -13.04
C ILE A 131 9.92 9.31 -12.30
N THR A 132 10.20 9.36 -11.00
CA THR A 132 9.90 10.52 -10.16
C THR A 132 11.15 11.00 -9.47
N GLN A 133 11.47 12.29 -9.64
CA GLN A 133 12.51 12.94 -8.85
C GLN A 133 11.89 13.54 -7.59
N SER A 134 12.49 13.25 -6.44
CA SER A 134 12.14 13.86 -5.17
C SER A 134 13.35 14.56 -4.58
N VAL A 135 13.11 15.70 -3.94
CA VAL A 135 14.16 16.53 -3.34
C VAL A 135 13.79 16.73 -1.88
N ASN A 136 14.72 16.41 -0.99
CA ASN A 136 14.51 16.60 0.44
C ASN A 136 14.73 18.08 0.81
N ASN A 137 13.64 18.82 1.00
CA ASN A 137 13.70 20.15 1.59
C ASN A 137 12.45 20.41 2.43
N GLY A 138 12.63 20.56 3.74
CA GLY A 138 11.55 20.78 4.72
C GLY A 138 10.79 22.10 4.57
N ASN A 139 11.19 22.99 3.66
CA ASN A 139 10.47 24.24 3.40
C ASN A 139 10.29 24.50 1.89
N TYR A 140 9.14 24.05 1.36
CA TYR A 140 8.78 24.05 -0.06
C TYR A 140 8.35 25.42 -0.63
N GLY A 141 8.13 26.42 0.25
CA GLY A 141 7.34 27.60 -0.09
C GLY A 141 8.13 28.79 -0.62
N ASP A 142 9.30 29.10 -0.05
CA ASP A 142 10.01 30.34 -0.37
C ASP A 142 11.51 30.12 -0.60
N CYS A 143 11.96 30.56 -1.78
CA CYS A 143 13.35 30.52 -2.21
C CYS A 143 14.13 31.77 -1.74
N ARG A 144 13.54 32.60 -0.87
CA ARG A 144 14.09 33.89 -0.43
C ARG A 144 15.36 33.76 0.41
N ASP A 145 15.55 32.62 1.06
CA ASP A 145 16.70 32.37 1.94
C ASP A 145 17.89 31.73 1.20
N LEU A 146 17.86 31.62 -0.13
CA LEU A 146 19.02 31.13 -0.89
C LEU A 146 20.11 32.21 -0.89
N ASN A 147 21.24 31.92 -0.23
CA ASN A 147 22.40 32.80 -0.31
C ASN A 147 23.27 32.41 -1.50
N ASN A 148 23.94 33.39 -2.12
CA ASN A 148 24.87 33.14 -3.22
C ASN A 148 25.96 32.12 -2.86
N ARG A 149 26.37 32.07 -1.58
CA ARG A 149 27.36 31.11 -1.07
C ARG A 149 26.89 29.66 -1.16
N ASP A 150 25.59 29.41 -0.99
CA ASP A 150 25.03 28.05 -1.09
C ASP A 150 25.04 27.56 -2.55
N ILE A 151 24.96 28.50 -3.50
CA ILE A 151 24.92 28.21 -4.94
C ILE A 151 26.33 28.08 -5.53
N ASP A 152 27.31 28.83 -5.02
CA ASP A 152 28.68 28.81 -5.53
C ASP A 152 29.39 27.47 -5.31
N VAL A 153 28.99 26.73 -4.27
CA VAL A 153 29.56 25.41 -3.91
C VAL A 153 28.93 24.26 -4.73
N LEU A 154 27.84 24.51 -5.46
CA LEU A 154 27.17 23.47 -6.25
C LEU A 154 28.05 23.02 -7.42
N ASP A 155 28.57 21.80 -7.35
CA ASP A 155 29.51 21.26 -8.35
C ASP A 155 28.94 20.01 -9.03
N GLU A 156 28.71 18.97 -8.24
CA GLU A 156 28.24 17.67 -8.71
C GLU A 156 26.85 17.36 -8.18
N PHE A 157 26.07 16.64 -8.99
CA PHE A 157 24.81 16.07 -8.52
C PHE A 157 25.07 14.86 -7.64
N ASN A 158 24.25 14.71 -6.59
CA ASN A 158 24.28 13.54 -5.73
C ASN A 158 22.90 12.87 -5.77
N THR A 159 22.74 11.91 -6.69
CA THR A 159 21.46 11.23 -6.90
C THR A 159 21.45 9.84 -6.28
N ASP A 160 20.58 9.62 -5.31
CA ASP A 160 20.23 8.28 -4.84
C ASP A 160 19.13 7.69 -5.72
N VAL A 161 19.23 6.40 -6.04
CA VAL A 161 18.26 5.73 -6.91
C VAL A 161 17.59 4.60 -6.15
N TYR A 162 16.25 4.58 -6.18
CA TYR A 162 15.46 3.49 -5.62
C TYR A 162 14.52 2.91 -6.68
N VAL A 163 14.52 1.59 -6.75
CA VAL A 163 13.60 0.82 -7.57
C VAL A 163 12.42 0.40 -6.73
N LYS A 164 11.22 0.75 -7.17
CA LYS A 164 9.96 0.38 -6.52
C LYS A 164 9.18 -0.56 -7.43
N ALA A 165 9.17 -1.84 -7.08
CA ALA A 165 8.34 -2.84 -7.73
C ALA A 165 6.87 -2.73 -7.28
N MET A 166 5.95 -3.30 -8.06
CA MET A 166 4.56 -3.45 -7.63
C MET A 166 4.48 -4.41 -6.44
N GLU A 167 3.90 -3.94 -5.34
CA GLU A 167 3.63 -4.76 -4.18
C GLU A 167 2.22 -5.35 -4.27
N ASN A 168 2.08 -6.61 -3.83
CA ASN A 168 0.77 -7.26 -3.77
C ASN A 168 -0.09 -6.60 -2.69
N ALA A 169 -1.37 -6.40 -3.01
CA ALA A 169 -2.33 -5.87 -2.05
C ALA A 169 -2.43 -6.77 -0.80
N PRO A 170 -2.67 -6.20 0.39
CA PRO A 170 -2.87 -6.99 1.59
C PRO A 170 -4.10 -7.89 1.42
N ILE A 171 -3.93 -9.18 1.72
CA ILE A 171 -5.01 -10.17 1.67
C ILE A 171 -5.99 -9.85 2.82
N PRO A 172 -7.31 -9.82 2.58
CA PRO A 172 -8.29 -9.53 3.61
C PRO A 172 -8.27 -10.60 4.72
N ASP A 173 -8.40 -10.16 5.98
CA ASP A 173 -8.50 -11.05 7.14
C ASP A 173 -9.88 -11.72 7.19
N THR A 174 -10.01 -12.81 6.44
CA THR A 174 -11.23 -13.63 6.43
C THR A 174 -11.34 -14.52 7.67
N ALA A 175 -10.22 -14.83 8.35
CA ALA A 175 -10.21 -15.69 9.51
C ALA A 175 -10.92 -15.05 10.70
N SER A 176 -10.63 -13.79 11.01
CA SER A 176 -11.32 -13.09 12.10
C SER A 176 -12.79 -12.83 11.78
N PHE A 177 -13.12 -12.56 10.51
CA PHE A 177 -14.49 -12.42 10.07
C PHE A 177 -15.28 -13.74 10.24
N ILE A 178 -14.71 -14.88 9.81
CA ILE A 178 -15.34 -16.19 9.98
C ILE A 178 -15.54 -16.51 11.46
N GLN A 179 -14.53 -16.33 12.31
CA GLN A 179 -14.66 -16.56 13.75
C GLN A 179 -15.73 -15.68 14.39
N LYS A 180 -15.84 -14.42 13.96
CA LYS A 180 -16.90 -13.52 14.41
C LYS A 180 -18.28 -14.04 13.97
N MET A 181 -18.41 -14.45 12.71
CA MET A 181 -19.65 -15.00 12.17
C MET A 181 -20.06 -16.30 12.84
N GLU A 182 -19.10 -17.19 13.13
CA GLU A 182 -19.33 -18.44 13.86
C GLU A 182 -19.74 -18.16 15.30
N ARG A 183 -19.05 -17.24 15.99
CA ARG A 183 -19.44 -16.84 17.36
C ARG A 183 -20.84 -16.23 17.39
N GLU A 184 -21.19 -15.37 16.44
CA GLU A 184 -22.53 -14.81 16.31
C GLU A 184 -23.57 -15.89 16.00
N ARG A 185 -23.24 -16.85 15.13
CA ARG A 185 -24.09 -18.00 14.82
C ARG A 185 -24.31 -18.87 16.04
N GLU A 186 -23.26 -19.22 16.77
CA GLU A 186 -23.36 -19.98 18.01
C GLU A 186 -24.18 -19.23 19.07
N ALA A 187 -24.03 -17.90 19.18
CA ALA A 187 -24.84 -17.09 20.09
C ALA A 187 -26.33 -17.10 19.71
N ARG A 188 -26.65 -17.08 18.40
CA ARG A 188 -28.03 -17.22 17.90
C ARG A 188 -28.59 -18.63 18.13
N GLU A 189 -27.78 -19.66 17.87
CA GLU A 189 -28.17 -21.07 18.05
C GLU A 189 -28.35 -21.44 19.53
N ARG A 190 -27.54 -20.87 20.43
CA ARG A 190 -27.69 -21.06 21.89
C ARG A 190 -28.97 -20.43 22.44
N GLY A 191 -29.61 -19.53 21.69
CA GLY A 191 -30.90 -18.93 22.04
C GLY A 191 -30.84 -18.04 23.29
N GLU A 192 -31.80 -17.14 23.41
CA GLU A 192 -32.08 -16.46 24.68
C GLU A 192 -32.53 -17.55 25.67
N THR A 193 -31.79 -17.76 26.76
CA THR A 193 -32.16 -18.71 27.82
C THR A 193 -33.40 -18.20 28.55
N LYS A 194 -34.56 -18.22 27.88
CA LYS A 194 -35.86 -18.07 28.53
C LYS A 194 -35.93 -19.16 29.58
N ASP A 195 -36.09 -18.74 30.82
CA ASP A 195 -36.09 -19.58 32.02
C ASP A 195 -36.99 -20.82 31.83
N ASN A 196 -36.39 -21.95 31.50
CA ASN A 196 -37.06 -23.22 31.20
C ASN A 196 -37.48 -23.95 32.50
N ARG A 197 -37.75 -23.22 33.58
CA ARG A 197 -38.37 -23.80 34.78
C ARG A 197 -39.79 -24.17 34.41
N GLY A 198 -40.08 -25.48 34.42
CA GLY A 198 -41.41 -26.00 34.08
C GLY A 198 -42.52 -25.32 34.88
N PHE A 199 -43.71 -25.19 34.29
CA PHE A 199 -44.87 -24.50 34.86
C PHE A 199 -45.08 -24.78 36.36
N PHE A 200 -45.01 -26.04 36.78
CA PHE A 200 -45.15 -26.43 38.18
C PHE A 200 -44.08 -25.82 39.09
N ALA A 201 -42.81 -25.75 38.66
CA ALA A 201 -41.74 -25.14 39.44
C ALA A 201 -41.94 -23.64 39.66
N LYS A 202 -42.66 -22.96 38.75
CA LYS A 202 -42.95 -21.53 38.84
C LYS A 202 -44.21 -21.24 39.66
N TYR A 203 -45.21 -22.12 39.59
CA TYR A 203 -46.55 -21.84 40.13
C TYR A 203 -46.98 -22.73 41.30
N TRP A 204 -46.16 -23.68 41.79
CA TRP A 204 -46.52 -24.56 42.91
C TRP A 204 -46.98 -23.80 44.15
N MET A 205 -46.34 -22.66 44.46
CA MET A 205 -46.70 -21.81 45.60
C MET A 205 -48.13 -21.25 45.50
N TYR A 206 -48.66 -21.08 44.29
CA TYR A 206 -50.03 -20.60 44.07
C TYR A 206 -51.04 -21.74 43.91
N ILE A 207 -50.61 -22.87 43.34
CA ILE A 207 -51.47 -24.05 43.17
C ILE A 207 -51.81 -24.66 44.54
N VAL A 208 -50.85 -24.78 45.45
CA VAL A 208 -51.05 -25.42 46.77
C VAL A 208 -52.14 -24.72 47.61
N PRO A 209 -52.13 -23.38 47.82
CA PRO A 209 -53.17 -22.70 48.59
C PRO A 209 -54.57 -22.82 47.98
N VAL A 210 -54.68 -22.76 46.63
CA VAL A 210 -55.98 -22.85 45.94
C VAL A 210 -56.58 -24.24 46.10
N VAL A 211 -55.78 -25.30 45.95
CA VAL A 211 -56.26 -26.68 46.14
C VAL A 211 -56.70 -26.92 47.59
N ILE A 212 -55.97 -26.37 48.58
CA ILE A 212 -56.36 -26.45 49.99
C ILE A 212 -57.71 -25.75 50.22
N LEU A 213 -57.91 -24.54 49.67
CA LEU A 213 -59.19 -23.83 49.78
C LEU A 213 -60.35 -24.59 49.13
N VAL A 214 -60.13 -25.20 47.96
CA VAL A 214 -61.15 -26.03 47.29
C VAL A 214 -61.48 -27.28 48.10
N LEU A 215 -60.49 -27.94 48.71
CA LEU A 215 -60.73 -29.12 49.54
C LEU A 215 -61.47 -28.78 50.83
N ILE A 216 -61.14 -27.66 51.48
CA ILE A 216 -61.87 -27.18 52.66
C ILE A 216 -63.29 -26.76 52.28
N SER A 217 -63.48 -26.11 51.13
CA SER A 217 -64.82 -25.70 50.65
C SER A 217 -65.66 -26.89 50.15
N GLY A 218 -65.03 -27.96 49.65
CA GLY A 218 -65.70 -29.21 49.28
C GLY A 218 -66.02 -30.10 50.48
N ALA A 219 -65.18 -30.06 51.54
CA ALA A 219 -65.39 -30.83 52.76
C ALA A 219 -66.32 -30.15 53.77
N THR A 220 -66.56 -28.83 53.65
CA THR A 220 -67.50 -28.08 54.51
C THR A 220 -68.92 -28.03 53.96
N ASN A 221 -69.28 -29.00 53.12
CA ASN A 221 -70.68 -29.28 52.80
C ASN A 221 -71.15 -30.59 53.50
N PRO A 222 -71.27 -30.63 54.84
CA PRO A 222 -72.11 -31.62 55.50
C PRO A 222 -73.57 -31.17 55.37
N GLU A 223 -74.43 -32.05 54.86
CA GLU A 223 -75.90 -31.91 54.72
C GLU A 223 -76.47 -31.29 53.43
N ALA A 224 -76.35 -32.06 52.35
CA ALA A 224 -77.51 -32.48 51.55
C ALA A 224 -77.18 -33.88 50.99
N GLY A 225 -77.43 -34.98 51.71
CA GLY A 225 -78.75 -35.41 52.14
C GLY A 225 -79.45 -36.06 50.94
N GLY A 226 -79.17 -37.35 50.71
CA GLY A 226 -79.69 -38.09 49.56
C GLY A 226 -81.20 -38.32 49.59
N GLN A 227 -81.80 -38.50 48.42
CA GLN A 227 -82.71 -39.60 48.07
C GLN A 227 -83.25 -39.39 46.64
N ARG A 228 -83.13 -40.46 45.84
CA ARG A 228 -83.67 -40.73 44.49
C ARG A 228 -82.97 -40.09 43.31
#